data_AF-A0AAW6P412-F1
#
_entry.id   AF-A0AAW6P412-F1
#
_cell.length_a   1.000
_cell.length_b   1.000
_cell.length_c   1.000
_cell.angle_alpha   90.00
_cell.angle_beta   90.00
_cell.angle_gamma   90.00
#
_symmetry.space_group_name_H-M   'P 1'
#
loop_
_entity.id
_entity.type
_entity.pdbx_description
1 polymer ?
#
loop_
_entity_poly.entity_id
_entity_poly.type
_entity_poly.pdbx_seq_one_letter_code
_entity_poly.pdbx_strand_id
1 'polypeptide(L)'
;MQAVPPLQRPLLRHLANLLVTALGLLLLGLAWLLQPLLLQYLLAGALPVYLGVLLPQLAGRRERLRRVRAARAASVERWGFCSRDRPGPWVNYIDFPLTVFCEEARGRFFYSEWLVIHDGRIIVNPGHSAVDLARGEVRYHFDRPRTYAWDGCSPKVPFYWLAIFGTPDWWEHLEDVACIRDGEIRRRQVFWPVAHHASLVHDALYQFLNVSPLDKASADRLFLRMLRNAGMPRPLAWVYYLAVVLGGAPKMRQVRNGNSPLRCLTPIPGAAAGPVGETRLGVPDAVHSGKG
;
A
#
# COMPACT_ATOMS: atom_id res chain seq x y z
N MET A 1 14.40 10.53 11.94
CA MET A 1 13.52 9.84 10.96
C MET A 1 14.35 9.48 9.73
N GLN A 2 14.20 8.26 9.19
CA GLN A 2 15.08 7.77 8.12
C GLN A 2 14.86 8.56 6.82
N ALA A 3 15.84 9.40 6.46
CA ALA A 3 15.86 10.18 5.22
C ALA A 3 16.10 9.31 3.97
N VAL A 4 16.51 8.06 4.14
CA VAL A 4 16.89 7.15 3.05
C VAL A 4 16.04 5.89 3.14
N PRO A 5 15.36 5.46 2.06
CA PRO A 5 14.63 4.21 2.07
C PRO A 5 15.62 3.05 2.28
N PRO A 6 15.36 2.08 3.18
CA PRO A 6 16.28 0.99 3.50
C PRO A 6 16.47 -0.04 2.36
N LEU A 7 16.08 0.27 1.13
CA LEU A 7 16.04 -0.69 0.05
C LEU A 7 16.72 -0.18 -1.22
N GLN A 8 18.03 -0.41 -1.30
CA GLN A 8 18.62 -0.82 -2.57
C GLN A 8 17.84 -2.03 -3.07
N ARG A 9 17.08 -1.84 -4.16
CA ARG A 9 16.35 -2.92 -4.82
C ARG A 9 17.38 -3.81 -5.54
N PRO A 10 17.38 -5.13 -5.30
CA PRO A 10 18.29 -6.05 -6.00
C PRO A 10 18.00 -6.07 -7.51
N LEU A 11 18.94 -6.66 -8.26
CA LEU A 11 19.06 -6.77 -9.73
C LEU A 11 17.82 -7.21 -10.53
N LEU A 12 16.72 -7.63 -9.89
CA LEU A 12 15.45 -7.99 -10.54
C LEU A 12 14.62 -6.77 -10.97
N ARG A 13 15.25 -5.74 -11.56
CA ARG A 13 14.57 -4.64 -12.26
C ARG A 13 13.77 -5.11 -13.49
N HIS A 14 13.90 -6.39 -13.81
CA HIS A 14 13.38 -7.05 -14.99
C HIS A 14 12.54 -8.29 -14.65
N LEU A 15 11.92 -8.39 -13.46
CA LEU A 15 11.16 -9.59 -13.08
C LEU A 15 10.13 -10.00 -14.15
N ALA A 16 9.43 -9.02 -14.75
CA ALA A 16 8.53 -9.26 -15.88
C ALA A 16 9.27 -9.87 -17.08
N ASN A 17 10.41 -9.30 -17.50
CA ASN A 17 11.19 -9.83 -18.62
C ASN A 17 11.77 -11.20 -18.29
N LEU A 18 12.24 -11.43 -17.06
CA LEU A 18 12.78 -12.71 -16.60
C LEU A 18 11.72 -13.80 -16.58
N LEU A 19 10.50 -13.48 -16.15
CA LEU A 19 9.37 -14.41 -16.19
C LEU A 19 8.99 -14.74 -17.64
N VAL A 20 8.93 -13.74 -18.52
CA VAL A 20 8.66 -13.95 -19.96
C VAL A 20 9.78 -14.76 -20.61
N THR A 21 11.05 -14.49 -20.30
CA THR A 21 12.19 -15.27 -20.77
C THR A 21 12.13 -16.70 -20.25
N ALA A 22 11.86 -16.92 -18.96
CA ALA A 22 11.78 -18.26 -18.36
C ALA A 22 10.63 -19.07 -18.97
N LEU A 23 9.45 -18.47 -19.15
CA LEU A 23 8.32 -19.11 -19.81
C LEU A 23 8.65 -19.43 -21.28
N GLY A 24 9.30 -18.50 -22.00
CA GLY A 24 9.77 -18.73 -23.36
C GLY A 24 10.74 -19.90 -23.46
N LEU A 25 11.74 -19.97 -22.58
CA LEU A 25 12.70 -21.08 -22.53
C LEU A 25 12.03 -22.42 -22.21
N LEU A 26 11.06 -22.43 -21.29
CA LEU A 26 10.27 -23.63 -20.98
C LEU A 26 9.48 -24.12 -22.20
N LEU A 27 8.79 -23.21 -22.90
CA LEU A 27 8.03 -23.55 -24.10
C LEU A 27 8.93 -24.04 -25.23
N LEU A 28 10.09 -23.42 -25.44
CA LEU A 28 11.09 -23.89 -26.41
C LEU A 28 11.62 -25.27 -26.05
N GLY A 29 11.92 -25.54 -24.77
CA GLY A 29 12.36 -26.85 -24.30
C GLY A 29 11.29 -27.94 -24.50
N LEU A 30 10.04 -27.64 -24.17
CA LEU A 30 8.91 -28.55 -24.41
C LEU A 30 8.69 -28.82 -25.89
N ALA A 31 8.75 -27.79 -26.74
CA ALA A 31 8.63 -27.95 -28.18
C ALA A 31 9.78 -28.78 -28.75
N TRP A 32 11.01 -28.54 -28.32
CA TRP A 32 12.17 -29.33 -28.75
C TRP A 32 12.02 -30.82 -28.40
N LEU A 33 11.46 -31.15 -27.22
CA LEU A 33 11.27 -32.53 -26.78
C LEU A 33 10.07 -33.23 -27.44
N LEU A 34 8.95 -32.52 -27.62
CA LEU A 34 7.67 -33.13 -27.99
C LEU A 34 7.31 -32.91 -29.47
N GLN A 35 7.61 -31.73 -30.03
CA GLN A 35 7.24 -31.35 -31.39
C GLN A 35 8.23 -30.32 -32.00
N PRO A 36 9.39 -30.77 -32.52
CA PRO A 36 10.45 -29.90 -33.00
C PRO A 36 10.03 -28.92 -34.11
N LEU A 37 9.03 -29.27 -34.90
CA LEU A 37 8.47 -28.42 -35.97
C LEU A 37 7.88 -27.10 -35.44
N LEU A 38 7.49 -27.04 -34.16
CA LEU A 38 6.97 -25.83 -33.52
C LEU A 38 8.06 -24.81 -33.16
N LEU A 39 9.34 -25.24 -33.11
CA LEU A 39 10.43 -24.42 -32.59
C LEU A 39 10.61 -23.12 -33.39
N GLN A 40 10.55 -23.19 -34.72
CA GLN A 40 10.69 -22.02 -35.60
C GLN A 40 9.57 -21.00 -35.38
N TYR A 41 8.33 -21.46 -35.16
CA TYR A 41 7.18 -20.58 -34.93
C TYR A 41 7.25 -19.92 -33.55
N LEU A 42 7.69 -20.67 -32.53
CA LEU A 42 7.91 -20.14 -31.19
C LEU A 42 9.04 -19.11 -31.15
N LEU A 43 10.15 -19.35 -31.84
CA LEU A 43 11.25 -18.38 -31.95
C LEU A 43 10.81 -17.11 -32.69
N ALA A 44 10.07 -17.26 -33.79
CA ALA A 44 9.53 -16.12 -34.53
C ALA A 44 8.54 -15.31 -33.68
N GLY A 45 7.69 -15.98 -32.89
CA GLY A 45 6.73 -15.33 -31.98
C GLY A 45 7.35 -14.77 -30.69
N ALA A 46 8.49 -15.29 -30.25
CA ALA A 46 9.16 -14.84 -29.02
C ALA A 46 9.62 -13.39 -29.12
N LEU A 47 10.14 -12.98 -30.29
CA LEU A 47 10.60 -11.61 -30.50
C LEU A 47 9.49 -10.56 -30.30
N PRO A 48 8.33 -10.63 -30.99
CA PRO A 48 7.26 -9.66 -30.77
C PRO A 48 6.69 -9.74 -29.35
N VAL A 49 6.59 -10.92 -28.72
CA VAL A 49 6.13 -11.03 -27.33
C VAL A 49 7.09 -10.31 -26.37
N TYR A 50 8.39 -10.53 -26.52
CA TYR A 50 9.41 -9.93 -25.66
C TYR A 50 9.48 -8.40 -25.85
N LEU A 51 9.42 -7.93 -27.10
CA LEU A 51 9.34 -6.51 -27.41
C LEU A 51 8.08 -5.86 -26.82
N GLY A 52 6.94 -6.56 -26.80
CA GLY A 52 5.70 -6.06 -26.24
C GLY A 52 5.76 -5.75 -24.75
N VAL A 53 6.56 -6.52 -24.00
CA VAL A 53 6.79 -6.28 -22.57
C VAL A 53 7.91 -5.28 -22.34
N LEU A 54 8.95 -5.30 -23.18
CA LEU A 54 10.14 -4.45 -23.04
C LEU A 54 9.88 -2.98 -23.43
N LEU A 55 9.21 -2.72 -24.55
CA LEU A 55 9.03 -1.37 -25.09
C LEU A 55 8.31 -0.42 -24.11
N PRO A 56 7.18 -0.80 -23.47
CA PRO A 56 6.54 0.05 -22.47
C PRO A 56 7.43 0.40 -21.28
N GLN A 57 8.31 -0.53 -20.88
CA GLN A 57 9.25 -0.30 -19.79
C GLN A 57 10.36 0.68 -20.17
N LEU A 58 10.78 0.70 -21.43
CA LEU A 58 11.82 1.58 -21.95
C LEU A 58 11.29 2.97 -22.30
N ALA A 59 10.20 3.04 -23.06
CA ALA A 59 9.59 4.30 -23.48
C ALA A 59 8.99 5.03 -22.28
N GLY A 60 9.34 6.30 -22.11
CA GLY A 60 8.94 7.12 -20.96
C GLY A 60 9.65 6.78 -19.65
N ARG A 61 10.63 5.86 -19.63
CA ARG A 61 11.36 5.47 -18.41
C ARG A 61 12.02 6.65 -17.71
N ARG A 62 12.67 7.54 -18.47
CA ARG A 62 13.35 8.73 -17.94
C ARG A 62 12.34 9.63 -17.22
N GLU A 63 11.18 9.84 -17.83
CA GLU A 63 10.11 10.65 -17.26
C GLU A 63 9.52 10.04 -15.99
N ARG A 64 9.19 8.73 -16.01
CA ARG A 64 8.71 8.03 -14.82
C ARG A 64 9.71 8.11 -13.66
N LEU A 65 11.00 7.92 -13.94
CA LEU A 65 12.05 8.04 -12.93
C LEU A 65 12.16 9.48 -12.39
N ARG A 66 12.03 10.49 -13.25
CA ARG A 66 12.01 11.91 -12.85
C ARG A 66 10.85 12.19 -11.90
N ARG A 67 9.63 11.78 -12.26
CA ARG A 67 8.43 11.96 -11.44
C ARG A 67 8.51 11.25 -10.10
N VAL A 68 9.00 10.00 -10.09
CA VAL A 68 9.21 9.24 -8.83
C VAL A 68 10.23 9.93 -7.93
N ARG A 69 11.31 10.48 -8.48
CA ARG A 69 12.30 11.25 -7.68
C ARG A 69 11.69 12.53 -7.12
N ALA A 70 10.94 13.28 -7.92
CA ALA A 70 10.27 14.50 -7.49
C ALA A 70 9.23 14.22 -6.39
N ALA A 71 8.38 13.21 -6.57
CA ALA A 71 7.41 12.79 -5.57
C ALA A 71 8.08 12.34 -4.26
N ARG A 72 9.21 11.62 -4.35
CA ARG A 72 10.01 11.27 -3.16
C ARG A 72 10.56 12.49 -2.45
N ALA A 73 11.16 13.42 -3.18
CA ALA A 73 11.72 14.64 -2.60
C ALA A 73 10.63 15.43 -1.86
N ALA A 74 9.49 15.66 -2.51
CA ALA A 74 8.35 16.33 -1.91
C ALA A 74 7.80 15.59 -0.68
N SER A 75 7.76 14.25 -0.70
CA SER A 75 7.35 13.46 0.47
C SER A 75 8.33 13.62 1.63
N VAL A 76 9.65 13.57 1.38
CA VAL A 76 10.66 13.75 2.44
C VAL A 76 10.59 15.16 3.01
N GLU A 77 10.46 16.17 2.16
CA GLU A 77 10.34 17.57 2.55
C GLU A 77 9.11 17.80 3.44
N ARG A 78 7.95 17.25 3.04
CA ARG A 78 6.69 17.47 3.74
C ARG A 78 6.51 16.60 4.99
N TRP A 79 6.99 15.36 4.97
CA TRP A 79 6.70 14.37 6.03
C TRP A 79 7.92 13.92 6.82
N GLY A 80 9.13 14.29 6.41
CA GLY A 80 10.38 13.80 7.01
C GLY A 80 10.71 12.34 6.66
N PHE A 81 9.91 11.69 5.81
CA PHE A 81 10.11 10.34 5.31
C PHE A 81 9.52 10.17 3.90
N CYS A 82 9.95 9.13 3.19
CA CYS A 82 9.38 8.78 1.89
C CYS A 82 8.56 7.49 1.94
N SER A 83 7.49 7.48 1.15
CA SER A 83 6.78 6.25 0.82
C SER A 83 7.60 5.38 -0.15
N ARG A 84 7.25 4.10 -0.22
CA ARG A 84 7.83 3.09 -1.12
C ARG A 84 7.11 3.02 -2.47
N ASP A 85 6.36 4.06 -2.83
CA ASP A 85 5.50 4.10 -4.01
C ASP A 85 6.20 3.62 -5.29
N ARG A 86 5.42 3.00 -6.17
CA ARG A 86 5.87 2.33 -7.38
C ARG A 86 5.46 3.16 -8.60
N PRO A 87 6.30 3.28 -9.64
CA PRO A 87 5.82 3.68 -10.95
C PRO A 87 4.96 2.54 -11.51
N GLY A 88 3.66 2.61 -11.27
CA GLY A 88 2.65 1.65 -11.70
C GLY A 88 1.92 2.10 -12.96
N PRO A 89 1.20 1.19 -13.65
CA PRO A 89 0.16 1.60 -14.60
C PRO A 89 -1.01 2.34 -13.92
N TRP A 90 -1.14 2.28 -12.59
CA TRP A 90 -2.17 2.90 -11.76
C TRP A 90 -3.57 2.74 -12.35
N VAL A 91 -4.02 1.49 -12.41
CA VAL A 91 -5.23 1.10 -13.14
C VAL A 91 -6.51 1.35 -12.37
N ASN A 92 -6.43 1.50 -11.04
CA ASN A 92 -7.56 1.70 -10.17
C ASN A 92 -7.40 3.00 -9.37
N TYR A 93 -8.52 3.60 -8.96
CA TYR A 93 -8.51 4.79 -8.13
C TYR A 93 -9.72 4.91 -7.19
N ILE A 94 -9.54 5.65 -6.10
CA ILE A 94 -10.61 6.10 -5.20
C ILE A 94 -10.49 7.61 -4.98
N ASP A 95 -11.64 8.25 -4.81
CA ASP A 95 -11.76 9.71 -4.64
C ASP A 95 -12.37 10.09 -3.30
N PHE A 96 -12.39 9.15 -2.35
CA PHE A 96 -12.94 9.37 -1.03
C PHE A 96 -12.07 8.68 0.03
N PRO A 97 -12.08 9.16 1.28
CA PRO A 97 -11.40 8.47 2.37
C PRO A 97 -12.13 7.15 2.67
N LEU A 98 -11.40 6.05 2.51
CA LEU A 98 -11.88 4.71 2.85
C LEU A 98 -11.30 4.31 4.19
N THR A 99 -12.10 3.67 5.06
CA THR A 99 -11.64 3.24 6.38
C THR A 99 -11.96 1.78 6.67
N VAL A 100 -11.03 1.11 7.34
CA VAL A 100 -11.21 -0.24 7.88
C VAL A 100 -10.74 -0.29 9.32
N PHE A 101 -11.30 -1.22 10.10
CA PHE A 101 -10.84 -1.50 11.45
C PHE A 101 -9.93 -2.74 11.46
N CYS A 102 -8.83 -2.66 12.19
CA CYS A 102 -7.85 -3.72 12.32
C CYS A 102 -7.41 -3.81 13.79
N GLU A 103 -7.70 -4.94 14.43
CA GLU A 103 -7.39 -5.14 15.85
C GLU A 103 -5.89 -5.04 16.13
N GLU A 104 -5.05 -5.57 15.24
CA GLU A 104 -3.60 -5.50 15.39
C GLU A 104 -3.05 -4.06 15.34
N ALA A 105 -3.84 -3.10 14.85
CA ALA A 105 -3.49 -1.69 14.81
C ALA A 105 -3.94 -0.90 16.06
N ARG A 106 -4.61 -1.53 17.05
CA ARG A 106 -5.00 -0.86 18.30
C ARG A 106 -3.77 -0.36 19.05
N GLY A 107 -3.84 0.85 19.62
CA GLY A 107 -2.72 1.54 20.27
C GLY A 107 -1.60 1.99 19.33
N ARG A 108 -1.79 1.85 18.00
CA ARG A 108 -0.82 2.30 17.00
C ARG A 108 -1.26 3.61 16.34
N PHE A 109 -0.29 4.49 16.12
CA PHE A 109 -0.50 5.82 15.55
C PHE A 109 0.49 6.09 14.43
N PHE A 110 -0.02 6.44 13.26
CA PHE A 110 0.77 6.77 12.08
C PHE A 110 0.00 7.73 11.18
N TYR A 111 0.71 8.73 10.67
CA TYR A 111 0.11 9.81 9.90
C TYR A 111 1.01 10.09 8.70
N SER A 112 0.47 9.90 7.50
CA SER A 112 1.13 10.19 6.24
C SER A 112 0.16 10.82 5.23
N GLU A 113 0.65 11.04 4.01
CA GLU A 113 -0.14 11.60 2.92
C GLU A 113 -1.34 10.74 2.51
N TRP A 114 -1.14 9.42 2.46
CA TRP A 114 -2.11 8.48 1.89
C TRP A 114 -2.65 7.47 2.89
N LEU A 115 -2.04 7.39 4.08
CA LEU A 115 -2.36 6.41 5.10
C LEU A 115 -2.41 7.08 6.47
N VAL A 116 -3.51 6.86 7.19
CA VAL A 116 -3.61 7.13 8.62
C VAL A 116 -3.86 5.81 9.34
N ILE A 117 -3.12 5.60 10.43
CA ILE A 117 -3.42 4.57 11.43
C ILE A 117 -3.65 5.31 12.73
N HIS A 118 -4.82 5.12 13.34
CA HIS A 118 -5.17 5.76 14.59
C HIS A 118 -6.01 4.81 15.43
N ASP A 119 -5.37 4.20 16.42
CA ASP A 119 -5.99 3.31 17.39
C ASP A 119 -6.93 2.25 16.77
N GLY A 120 -6.35 1.34 15.99
CA GLY A 120 -7.09 0.27 15.32
C GLY A 120 -7.75 0.68 14.01
N ARG A 121 -7.97 1.98 13.79
CA ARG A 121 -8.55 2.49 12.55
C ARG A 121 -7.46 2.74 11.51
N ILE A 122 -7.68 2.21 10.31
CA ILE A 122 -6.86 2.47 9.13
C ILE A 122 -7.70 3.30 8.17
N ILE A 123 -7.15 4.40 7.67
CA ILE A 123 -7.79 5.26 6.68
C ILE A 123 -6.84 5.37 5.49
N VAL A 124 -7.33 5.00 4.32
CA VAL A 124 -6.66 5.19 3.04
C VAL A 124 -7.26 6.42 2.37
N ASN A 125 -6.40 7.24 1.79
CA ASN A 125 -6.79 8.50 1.14
C ASN A 125 -7.51 9.49 2.07
N PRO A 126 -6.86 9.97 3.15
CA PRO A 126 -7.48 10.86 4.14
C PRO A 126 -7.80 12.28 3.62
N GLY A 127 -7.66 12.54 2.32
CA GLY A 127 -7.81 13.86 1.71
C GLY A 127 -6.54 14.71 1.80
N HIS A 128 -6.71 16.03 1.70
CA HIS A 128 -5.60 16.97 1.90
C HIS A 128 -5.16 17.03 3.37
N SER A 129 -3.88 17.35 3.60
CA SER A 129 -3.32 17.51 4.94
C SER A 129 -2.48 18.77 5.09
N ALA A 130 -2.42 19.31 6.30
CA ALA A 130 -1.46 20.32 6.71
C ALA A 130 -0.54 19.71 7.78
N VAL A 131 0.77 19.77 7.56
CA VAL A 131 1.78 19.15 8.43
C VAL A 131 2.73 20.22 8.92
N ASP A 132 2.97 20.27 10.22
CA ASP A 132 4.00 21.09 10.85
C ASP A 132 4.98 20.16 11.57
N LEU A 133 6.11 19.89 10.93
CA LEU A 133 7.13 18.98 11.48
C LEU A 133 7.85 19.59 12.69
N ALA A 134 7.91 20.92 12.81
CA ALA A 134 8.58 21.59 13.93
C ALA A 134 7.75 21.48 15.21
N ARG A 135 6.42 21.58 15.08
CA ARG A 135 5.47 21.38 16.19
C ARG A 135 5.09 19.91 16.39
N GLY A 136 5.40 19.06 15.43
CA GLY A 136 5.00 17.65 15.44
C GLY A 136 3.49 17.50 15.29
N GLU A 137 2.84 18.29 14.43
CA GLU A 137 1.39 18.33 14.31
C GLU A 137 0.92 18.03 12.89
N VAL A 138 -0.26 17.41 12.76
CA VAL A 138 -0.91 17.16 11.48
C VAL A 138 -2.41 17.39 11.55
N ARG A 139 -2.97 18.00 10.51
CA ARG A 139 -4.40 18.15 10.25
C ARG A 139 -4.76 17.49 8.93
N TYR A 140 -5.89 16.80 8.90
CA TYR A 140 -6.51 16.23 7.72
C TYR A 140 -7.82 16.94 7.39
N HIS A 141 -8.11 17.04 6.10
CA HIS A 141 -9.32 17.61 5.52
C HIS A 141 -10.05 16.52 4.74
N PHE A 142 -10.86 15.72 5.44
CA PHE A 142 -11.62 14.60 4.85
C PHE A 142 -12.68 15.06 3.84
N ASP A 143 -13.11 16.32 3.94
CA ASP A 143 -14.03 17.03 3.05
C ASP A 143 -13.39 17.50 1.74
N ARG A 144 -12.05 17.46 1.65
CA ARG A 144 -11.27 17.83 0.46
C ARG A 144 -10.66 16.58 -0.16
N PRO A 145 -11.45 15.81 -0.93
CA PRO A 145 -10.98 14.57 -1.52
C PRO A 145 -9.85 14.84 -2.51
N ARG A 146 -9.01 13.82 -2.66
CA ARG A 146 -7.99 13.73 -3.69
C ARG A 146 -8.01 12.31 -4.24
N THR A 147 -7.44 12.11 -5.41
CA THR A 147 -7.43 10.78 -6.02
C THR A 147 -6.23 9.99 -5.51
N TYR A 148 -6.51 8.83 -4.91
CA TYR A 148 -5.49 7.82 -4.61
C TYR A 148 -5.59 6.72 -5.66
N ALA A 149 -4.49 6.42 -6.33
CA ALA A 149 -4.42 5.43 -7.38
C ALA A 149 -3.50 4.27 -7.00
N TRP A 150 -3.85 3.05 -7.43
CA TRP A 150 -3.09 1.83 -7.14
C TRP A 150 -3.17 0.81 -8.28
N ASP A 151 -2.32 -0.23 -8.22
CA ASP A 151 -2.15 -1.23 -9.28
C ASP A 151 -2.95 -2.53 -9.05
N GLY A 152 -3.79 -2.63 -8.02
CA GLY A 152 -4.45 -3.88 -7.62
C GLY A 152 -3.52 -4.89 -6.93
N CYS A 153 -3.92 -6.16 -6.89
CA CYS A 153 -3.12 -7.24 -6.30
C CYS A 153 -1.91 -7.57 -7.20
N SER A 154 -0.68 -7.52 -6.65
CA SER A 154 0.56 -8.01 -7.32
C SER A 154 0.99 -7.22 -8.59
N PRO A 155 2.17 -7.52 -9.19
CA PRO A 155 2.68 -6.73 -10.32
C PRO A 155 1.81 -6.88 -11.57
N LYS A 156 1.35 -5.76 -12.13
CA LYS A 156 0.74 -5.67 -13.46
C LYS A 156 1.79 -5.26 -14.50
N VAL A 157 1.77 -5.90 -15.66
CA VAL A 157 2.74 -5.72 -16.74
C VAL A 157 2.02 -5.26 -18.01
N PRO A 158 2.33 -4.07 -18.54
CA PRO A 158 1.77 -3.62 -19.81
C PRO A 158 2.38 -4.37 -21.00
N PHE A 159 1.57 -4.63 -22.03
CA PHE A 159 1.95 -5.25 -23.29
C PHE A 159 1.59 -4.34 -24.47
N TYR A 160 2.60 -3.81 -25.18
CA TYR A 160 2.46 -2.85 -26.29
C TYR A 160 1.51 -1.67 -26.05
N TRP A 161 1.24 -1.29 -24.79
CA TRP A 161 0.16 -0.36 -24.43
C TRP A 161 -1.25 -0.80 -24.85
N LEU A 162 -1.41 -2.01 -25.37
CA LEU A 162 -2.67 -2.58 -25.83
C LEU A 162 -3.39 -3.35 -24.73
N ALA A 163 -2.63 -4.00 -23.84
CA ALA A 163 -3.16 -4.84 -22.77
C ALA A 163 -2.32 -4.73 -21.49
N ILE A 164 -2.92 -5.13 -20.37
CA ILE A 164 -2.24 -5.26 -19.08
C ILE A 164 -2.44 -6.69 -18.60
N PHE A 165 -1.35 -7.40 -18.35
CA PHE A 165 -1.36 -8.75 -17.80
C PHE A 165 -0.94 -8.72 -16.34
N GLY A 166 -1.60 -9.50 -15.50
CA GLY A 166 -1.29 -9.52 -14.08
C GLY A 166 -2.08 -10.57 -13.31
N THR A 167 -1.95 -10.49 -12.00
CA THR A 167 -2.76 -11.30 -11.09
C THR A 167 -4.24 -10.93 -11.27
N PRO A 168 -5.15 -11.91 -11.40
CA PRO A 168 -6.55 -11.63 -11.65
C PRO A 168 -7.19 -10.91 -10.47
N ASP A 169 -8.08 -9.97 -10.73
CA ASP A 169 -8.87 -9.32 -9.67
C ASP A 169 -10.19 -10.09 -9.37
N TRP A 170 -10.45 -11.17 -10.12
CA TRP A 170 -11.60 -12.09 -10.07
C TRP A 170 -12.92 -11.46 -10.53
N TRP A 171 -14.07 -11.95 -10.04
CA TRP A 171 -15.39 -11.46 -10.41
C TRP A 171 -15.76 -10.19 -9.64
N GLU A 172 -16.75 -9.46 -10.14
CA GLU A 172 -17.30 -8.27 -9.51
C GLU A 172 -18.41 -8.64 -8.53
N HIS A 173 -18.51 -7.85 -7.46
CA HIS A 173 -19.57 -8.00 -6.46
C HIS A 173 -19.88 -6.64 -5.83
N LEU A 174 -21.05 -6.55 -5.20
CA LEU A 174 -21.37 -5.44 -4.31
C LEU A 174 -20.72 -5.69 -2.95
N GLU A 175 -19.92 -4.73 -2.51
CA GLU A 175 -19.27 -4.75 -1.20
C GLU A 175 -19.69 -3.52 -0.39
N ASP A 176 -20.06 -3.74 0.87
CA ASP A 176 -20.28 -2.66 1.83
C ASP A 176 -18.94 -2.17 2.38
N VAL A 177 -18.52 -0.98 1.94
CA VAL A 177 -17.30 -0.33 2.43
C VAL A 177 -17.65 0.80 3.40
N ALA A 178 -16.77 1.04 4.37
CA ALA A 178 -16.87 2.22 5.23
C ALA A 178 -16.02 3.36 4.64
N CYS A 179 -16.63 4.52 4.46
CA CYS A 179 -15.97 5.75 4.04
C CYS A 179 -16.17 6.86 5.06
N ILE A 180 -15.34 7.89 4.99
CA ILE A 180 -15.52 9.10 5.79
C ILE A 180 -16.14 10.17 4.90
N ARG A 181 -17.26 10.73 5.35
CA ARG A 181 -17.93 11.85 4.70
C ARG A 181 -18.48 12.78 5.77
N ASP A 182 -18.24 14.08 5.62
CA ASP A 182 -18.70 15.11 6.55
C ASP A 182 -18.26 14.86 8.02
N GLY A 183 -17.07 14.26 8.20
CA GLY A 183 -16.54 13.92 9.53
C GLY A 183 -17.17 12.68 10.18
N GLU A 184 -18.04 11.96 9.46
CA GLU A 184 -18.71 10.75 9.96
C GLU A 184 -18.31 9.52 9.15
N ILE A 185 -18.38 8.34 9.78
CA ILE A 185 -18.24 7.08 9.06
C ILE A 185 -19.59 6.71 8.47
N ARG A 186 -19.64 6.54 7.15
CA ARG A 186 -20.82 6.07 6.44
C ARG A 186 -20.50 4.79 5.70
N ARG A 187 -21.49 3.90 5.61
CA ARG A 187 -21.40 2.72 4.76
C ARG A 187 -21.88 3.07 3.36
N ARG A 188 -21.21 2.54 2.35
CA ARG A 188 -21.53 2.70 0.95
C ARG A 188 -21.36 1.35 0.25
N GLN A 189 -22.31 0.99 -0.59
CA GLN A 189 -22.13 -0.13 -1.51
C GLN A 189 -21.28 0.30 -2.70
N VAL A 190 -20.25 -0.48 -2.99
CA VAL A 190 -19.37 -0.29 -4.14
C VAL A 190 -19.38 -1.58 -4.95
N PHE A 191 -19.52 -1.45 -6.26
CA PHE A 191 -19.42 -2.56 -7.18
C PHE A 191 -17.99 -2.62 -7.73
N TRP A 192 -17.23 -3.64 -7.33
CA TRP A 192 -15.84 -3.82 -7.76
C TRP A 192 -15.40 -5.29 -7.69
N PRO A 193 -14.28 -5.65 -8.34
CA PRO A 193 -13.69 -6.98 -8.24
C PRO A 193 -13.37 -7.40 -6.80
N VAL A 194 -13.54 -8.68 -6.47
CA VAL A 194 -13.35 -9.24 -5.12
C VAL A 194 -12.01 -8.87 -4.47
N ALA A 195 -10.94 -8.77 -5.26
CA ALA A 195 -9.62 -8.47 -4.73
C ALA A 195 -9.35 -6.96 -4.50
N HIS A 196 -10.18 -6.06 -5.05
CA HIS A 196 -9.89 -4.62 -5.11
C HIS A 196 -9.77 -3.98 -3.73
N HIS A 197 -10.77 -4.15 -2.86
CA HIS A 197 -10.76 -3.54 -1.53
C HIS A 197 -9.52 -3.95 -0.72
N ALA A 198 -9.26 -5.26 -0.68
CA ALA A 198 -8.14 -5.82 0.04
C ALA A 198 -6.81 -5.29 -0.53
N SER A 199 -6.69 -5.25 -1.87
CA SER A 199 -5.49 -4.76 -2.56
C SER A 199 -5.21 -3.29 -2.31
N LEU A 200 -6.25 -2.46 -2.24
CA LEU A 200 -6.17 -1.03 -1.97
C LEU A 200 -5.55 -0.78 -0.58
N VAL A 201 -6.11 -1.43 0.45
CA VAL A 201 -5.62 -1.29 1.83
C VAL A 201 -4.22 -1.87 1.97
N HIS A 202 -3.96 -3.03 1.34
CA HIS A 202 -2.65 -3.67 1.35
C HIS A 202 -1.58 -2.81 0.68
N ASP A 203 -1.87 -2.20 -0.49
CA ASP A 203 -0.93 -1.32 -1.18
C ASP A 203 -0.58 -0.10 -0.32
N ALA A 204 -1.60 0.58 0.23
CA ALA A 204 -1.39 1.74 1.11
C ALA A 204 -0.50 1.38 2.32
N LEU A 205 -0.75 0.24 2.98
CA LEU A 205 0.11 -0.25 4.07
C LEU A 205 1.53 -0.56 3.58
N TYR A 206 1.66 -1.20 2.43
CA TYR A 206 2.95 -1.60 1.84
C TYR A 206 3.83 -0.41 1.45
N GLN A 207 3.21 0.69 1.01
CA GLN A 207 3.89 1.94 0.73
C GLN A 207 4.62 2.49 1.96
N PHE A 208 4.14 2.22 3.18
CA PHE A 208 4.72 2.78 4.41
C PHE A 208 5.34 1.73 5.35
N LEU A 209 5.56 0.48 4.95
CA LEU A 209 6.13 -0.57 5.83
C LEU A 209 7.48 -0.22 6.48
N ASN A 210 8.26 0.68 5.90
CA ASN A 210 9.54 1.11 6.45
C ASN A 210 9.43 2.14 7.58
N VAL A 211 8.24 2.70 7.82
CA VAL A 211 8.00 3.77 8.81
C VAL A 211 6.73 3.57 9.64
N SER A 212 5.77 2.80 9.14
CA SER A 212 4.51 2.51 9.81
C SER A 212 4.73 1.55 10.99
N PRO A 213 4.01 1.75 12.12
CA PRO A 213 4.04 0.84 13.26
C PRO A 213 3.40 -0.51 12.95
N LEU A 214 2.62 -0.64 11.86
CA LEU A 214 2.07 -1.92 11.44
C LEU A 214 3.13 -2.72 10.66
N ASP A 215 3.45 -3.92 11.15
CA ASP A 215 4.44 -4.77 10.51
C ASP A 215 3.86 -5.50 9.29
N LYS A 216 4.75 -6.01 8.44
CA LYS A 216 4.37 -6.70 7.20
C LYS A 216 3.42 -7.86 7.46
N ALA A 217 3.67 -8.64 8.50
CA ALA A 217 2.85 -9.81 8.82
C ALA A 217 1.41 -9.41 9.19
N SER A 218 1.21 -8.31 9.93
CA SER A 218 -0.13 -7.81 10.24
C SER A 218 -0.84 -7.27 9.00
N ALA A 219 -0.13 -6.56 8.11
CA ALA A 219 -0.70 -6.11 6.84
C ALA A 219 -1.13 -7.30 5.94
N ASP A 220 -0.32 -8.35 5.85
CA ASP A 220 -0.64 -9.55 5.06
C ASP A 220 -1.82 -10.34 5.65
N ARG A 221 -1.90 -10.45 6.98
CA ARG A 221 -3.05 -11.07 7.66
C ARG A 221 -4.34 -10.28 7.45
N LEU A 222 -4.28 -8.95 7.54
CA LEU A 222 -5.42 -8.08 7.25
C LEU A 222 -5.90 -8.28 5.81
N PHE A 223 -4.97 -8.33 4.85
CA PHE A 223 -5.27 -8.62 3.45
C PHE A 223 -5.98 -9.96 3.27
N LEU A 224 -5.47 -11.04 3.86
CA LEU A 224 -6.13 -12.36 3.83
C LEU A 224 -7.55 -12.32 4.42
N ARG A 225 -7.74 -11.62 5.54
CA ARG A 225 -9.08 -11.48 6.16
C ARG A 225 -10.03 -10.72 5.23
N MET A 226 -9.58 -9.62 4.64
CA MET A 226 -10.40 -8.82 3.73
C MET A 226 -10.82 -9.63 2.48
N LEU A 227 -9.89 -10.39 1.87
CA LEU A 227 -10.23 -11.27 0.74
C LEU A 227 -11.31 -12.29 1.11
N ARG A 228 -11.21 -12.91 2.30
CA ARG A 228 -12.20 -13.87 2.78
C ARG A 228 -13.55 -13.21 3.06
N ASN A 229 -13.56 -12.01 3.62
CA ASN A 229 -14.78 -11.26 3.91
C ASN A 229 -15.50 -10.81 2.62
N ALA A 230 -14.73 -10.52 1.56
CA ALA A 230 -15.25 -10.24 0.22
C ALA A 230 -15.76 -11.49 -0.52
N GLY A 231 -15.77 -12.66 0.13
CA GLY A 231 -16.30 -13.91 -0.44
C GLY A 231 -15.30 -14.72 -1.27
N MET A 232 -14.01 -14.38 -1.26
CA MET A 232 -13.00 -15.19 -1.95
C MET A 232 -12.90 -16.59 -1.33
N PRO A 233 -12.96 -17.67 -2.14
CA PRO A 233 -12.74 -19.03 -1.68
C PRO A 233 -11.42 -19.16 -0.93
N ARG A 234 -11.46 -19.86 0.22
CA ARG A 234 -10.29 -20.07 1.09
C ARG A 234 -9.02 -20.50 0.37
N PRO A 235 -9.00 -21.52 -0.52
CA PRO A 235 -7.77 -21.94 -1.18
C PRO A 235 -7.17 -20.81 -2.03
N LEU A 236 -8.02 -20.05 -2.72
CA LEU A 236 -7.60 -18.94 -3.55
C LEU A 236 -7.05 -17.77 -2.72
N ALA A 237 -7.74 -17.40 -1.63
CA ALA A 237 -7.27 -16.38 -0.71
C ALA A 237 -5.91 -16.75 -0.09
N TRP A 238 -5.67 -18.04 0.17
CA TRP A 238 -4.38 -18.55 0.63
C TRP A 238 -3.28 -18.43 -0.43
N VAL A 239 -3.57 -18.69 -1.70
CA VAL A 239 -2.60 -18.47 -2.79
C VAL A 239 -2.15 -17.00 -2.82
N TYR A 240 -3.10 -16.06 -2.69
CA TYR A 240 -2.80 -14.62 -2.65
C TYR A 240 -1.96 -14.25 -1.42
N TYR A 241 -2.35 -14.77 -0.26
CA TYR A 241 -1.60 -14.57 0.98
C TYR A 241 -0.16 -15.09 0.87
N LEU A 242 0.04 -16.30 0.35
CA LEU A 242 1.38 -16.86 0.16
C LEU A 242 2.20 -16.03 -0.83
N ALA A 243 1.59 -15.54 -1.92
CA ALA A 243 2.26 -14.69 -2.88
C ALA A 243 2.79 -13.39 -2.24
N VAL A 244 2.00 -12.72 -1.38
CA VAL A 244 2.45 -11.50 -0.70
C VAL A 244 3.44 -11.78 0.43
N VAL A 245 3.31 -12.92 1.14
CA VAL A 245 4.26 -13.34 2.17
C VAL A 245 5.63 -13.63 1.56
N LEU A 246 5.66 -14.37 0.46
CA LEU A 246 6.89 -14.83 -0.21
C LEU A 246 7.54 -13.76 -1.07
N GLY A 247 6.77 -13.11 -1.95
CA GLY A 247 7.29 -12.16 -2.95
C GLY A 247 7.19 -10.69 -2.54
N GLY A 248 6.27 -10.33 -1.64
CA GLY A 248 6.08 -8.96 -1.20
C GLY A 248 7.20 -8.51 -0.27
N ALA A 249 7.89 -7.42 -0.58
CA ALA A 249 8.78 -6.69 0.35
C ALA A 249 9.63 -7.56 1.32
N PRO A 250 10.40 -8.56 0.87
CA PRO A 250 10.99 -9.58 1.75
C PRO A 250 11.91 -9.01 2.83
N LYS A 251 12.64 -7.93 2.54
CA LYS A 251 13.53 -7.26 3.51
C LYS A 251 12.79 -6.57 4.66
N MET A 252 11.47 -6.38 4.55
CA MET A 252 10.65 -5.74 5.60
C MET A 252 10.01 -6.76 6.56
N ARG A 253 10.28 -8.06 6.41
CA ARG A 253 9.70 -9.11 7.27
C ARG A 253 10.03 -8.94 8.74
N GLN A 254 11.21 -8.41 9.06
CA GLN A 254 11.71 -8.25 10.42
C GLN A 254 11.65 -6.80 10.91
N VAL A 255 11.22 -5.86 10.05
CA VAL A 255 11.16 -4.44 10.42
C VAL A 255 9.95 -4.19 11.31
N ARG A 256 10.20 -3.56 12.45
CA ARG A 256 9.17 -3.07 13.38
C ARG A 256 9.47 -1.62 13.69
N ASN A 257 8.54 -0.73 13.40
CA ASN A 257 8.66 0.69 13.68
C ASN A 257 7.80 1.07 14.88
N GLY A 258 8.16 2.15 15.56
CA GLY A 258 7.31 2.77 16.58
C GLY A 258 6.19 3.61 15.98
N ASN A 259 5.38 4.19 16.86
CA ASN A 259 4.36 5.16 16.48
C ASN A 259 4.99 6.43 15.87
N SER A 260 4.24 7.08 15.00
CA SER A 260 4.62 8.41 14.48
C SER A 260 4.76 9.40 15.64
N PRO A 261 5.77 10.28 15.62
CA PRO A 261 5.90 11.35 16.60
C PRO A 261 4.88 12.47 16.39
N LEU A 262 4.14 12.46 15.27
CA LEU A 262 3.15 13.49 14.96
C LEU A 262 1.88 13.31 15.81
N ARG A 263 1.34 14.41 16.31
CA ARG A 263 0.03 14.51 16.94
C ARG A 263 -1.01 14.92 15.90
N CYS A 264 -2.05 14.12 15.73
CA CYS A 264 -3.17 14.50 14.88
C CYS A 264 -4.12 15.44 15.63
N LEU A 265 -4.35 16.62 15.06
CA LEU A 265 -5.27 17.61 15.61
C LEU A 265 -6.68 17.46 15.05
N THR A 266 -6.84 16.74 13.94
CA THR A 266 -8.15 16.42 13.37
C THR A 266 -8.76 15.26 14.15
N PRO A 267 -10.00 15.39 14.66
CA PRO A 267 -10.72 14.27 15.25
C PRO A 267 -10.86 13.13 14.23
N ILE A 268 -10.42 11.93 14.59
CA ILE A 268 -10.55 10.76 13.73
C ILE A 268 -11.94 10.14 13.95
N PRO A 269 -12.80 10.08 12.91
CA PRO A 269 -14.15 9.55 13.06
C PRO A 269 -14.13 8.10 13.57
N GLY A 270 -14.94 7.82 14.59
CA GLY A 270 -15.05 6.50 15.20
C GLY A 270 -13.77 5.99 15.88
N ALA A 271 -12.78 6.84 16.14
CA ALA A 271 -11.82 6.56 17.21
C ALA A 271 -12.55 6.75 18.55
N ALA A 272 -12.29 5.89 19.53
CA ALA A 272 -12.73 6.18 20.89
C ALA A 272 -12.13 7.55 21.27
N ALA A 273 -12.91 8.42 21.92
CA ALA A 273 -12.35 9.64 22.48
C ALA A 273 -11.19 9.22 23.40
N GLY A 274 -9.94 9.43 22.95
CA GLY A 274 -8.78 9.27 23.80
C GLY A 274 -8.95 10.16 25.04
N PRO A 275 -8.32 9.81 26.17
CA PRO A 275 -8.55 10.52 27.43
C PRO A 275 -8.28 12.01 27.20
N VAL A 276 -9.35 12.80 27.32
CA VAL A 276 -9.25 14.24 27.52
C VAL A 276 -8.34 14.41 28.73
N GLY A 277 -7.29 15.22 28.55
CA GLY A 277 -6.10 15.24 29.38
C GLY A 277 -6.35 15.05 30.86
N GLU A 278 -5.52 14.23 31.48
CA GLU A 278 -5.28 14.32 32.92
C GLU A 278 -5.00 15.79 33.24
N THR A 279 -6.01 16.38 33.83
CA THR A 279 -5.96 17.65 34.49
C THR A 279 -4.83 17.49 35.50
N ARG A 280 -3.75 18.28 35.37
CA ARG A 280 -2.79 18.47 36.45
C ARG A 280 -3.56 19.12 37.60
N LEU A 281 -4.26 18.31 38.39
CA LEU A 281 -4.77 18.67 39.69
C LEU A 281 -3.55 18.86 40.58
N GLY A 282 -3.41 20.09 41.07
CA GLY A 282 -2.26 20.57 41.82
C GLY A 282 -1.93 19.68 43.00
N VAL A 283 -0.63 19.48 43.20
CA VAL A 283 -0.10 19.14 44.51
C VAL A 283 -0.23 20.40 45.36
N PRO A 284 -0.99 20.39 46.47
CA PRO A 284 -0.99 21.49 47.40
C PRO A 284 0.36 21.54 48.14
N ASP A 285 0.93 22.75 48.21
CA ASP A 285 2.05 23.07 49.09
C ASP A 285 1.74 22.65 50.53
N ALA A 286 2.52 21.73 51.08
CA ALA A 286 2.55 21.47 52.50
C ALA A 286 3.77 22.20 53.10
N VAL A 287 3.51 23.43 53.55
CA VAL A 287 4.34 24.15 54.52
C VAL A 287 3.94 23.70 55.93
N HIS A 288 4.90 23.14 56.69
CA HIS A 288 5.22 23.47 58.10
C HIS A 288 6.27 22.47 58.61
N SER A 289 7.51 22.88 58.92
CA SER A 289 7.97 23.62 60.13
C SER A 289 7.90 22.78 61.40
N GLY A 290 9.07 22.51 62.00
CA GLY A 290 9.17 21.83 63.29
C GLY A 290 10.62 21.55 63.70
N LYS A 291 11.21 22.51 64.43
CA LYS A 291 12.47 22.35 65.17
C LYS A 291 12.30 21.34 66.31
N GLY A 292 13.37 20.62 66.62
CA GLY A 292 13.55 19.76 67.79
C GLY A 292 14.86 19.02 67.70
#